data_AF-A0A6J6HFA3-F1
#
_entry.id   AF-A0A6J6HFA3-F1
#
_cell.length_a   1.000
_cell.length_b   1.000
_cell.length_c   1.000
_cell.angle_alpha   90.00
_cell.angle_beta   90.00
_cell.angle_gamma   90.00
#
_symmetry.space_group_name_H-M   'P 1'
#
loop_
_entity.id
_entity.type
_entity.pdbx_description
1 polymer ?
#
loop_
_entity_poly.entity_id
_entity_poly.type
_entity_poly.pdbx_seq_one_letter_code
_entity_poly.pdbx_strand_id
1 'polypeptide(L)' 'MSNTVSVVPIPVGSAAWNAGWPGFTPPPATDQRGLPRVVDIIDIGAYEVQEAVVLPKFTG' A
#
# COMPACT_ATOMS: atom_id res chain seq x y z
N MET A 1 -19.50 7.95 -10.48
CA MET A 1 -18.11 8.41 -10.65
C MET A 1 -17.35 7.90 -9.44
N SER A 2 -16.36 7.01 -9.62
CA SER A 2 -15.57 6.50 -8.49
C SER A 2 -14.69 7.63 -7.98
N ASN A 3 -14.85 8.02 -6.72
CA ASN A 3 -14.07 9.10 -6.09
C ASN A 3 -12.68 8.63 -5.66
N THR A 4 -12.19 7.53 -6.23
CA THR A 4 -10.90 6.95 -5.86
C THR A 4 -9.87 7.45 -6.85
N VAL A 5 -9.09 8.46 -6.47
CA VAL A 5 -7.82 8.76 -7.15
C VAL A 5 -6.86 7.63 -6.80
N SER A 6 -7.07 6.51 -7.48
CA SER A 6 -6.22 5.34 -7.41
C SER A 6 -5.06 5.57 -8.37
N VAL A 7 -4.10 6.41 -8.00
CA VAL A 7 -2.73 6.22 -8.49
C VAL A 7 -2.16 5.05 -7.69
N VAL A 8 -2.79 3.88 -7.85
CA VAL A 8 -2.36 2.64 -7.21
C VAL A 8 -1.23 2.09 -8.06
N PRO A 9 0.02 2.17 -7.58
CA PRO A 9 1.19 1.78 -8.37
C PRO A 9 1.31 0.26 -8.48
N ILE A 10 0.63 -0.48 -7.59
CA ILE A 10 0.55 -1.94 -7.55
C ILE A 10 -0.92 -2.33 -7.73
N PRO A 11 -1.36 -2.73 -8.93
CA PRO A 11 -2.76 -3.07 -9.18
C PRO A 11 -3.20 -4.30 -8.38
N VAL A 12 -4.52 -4.39 -8.12
CA VAL A 12 -5.12 -5.56 -7.48
C VAL A 12 -4.80 -6.83 -8.27
N GLY A 13 -4.36 -7.87 -7.57
CA GLY A 13 -3.92 -9.14 -8.20
C GLY A 13 -2.50 -9.13 -8.75
N SER A 14 -1.74 -8.04 -8.57
CA SER A 14 -0.31 -8.02 -8.89
C SER A 14 0.46 -9.06 -8.07
N ALA A 15 1.39 -9.77 -8.71
CA ALA A 15 2.31 -10.68 -8.03
C ALA A 15 3.31 -9.97 -7.09
N ALA A 16 3.36 -8.63 -7.11
CA ALA A 16 4.16 -7.86 -6.18
C ALA A 16 3.48 -7.67 -4.81
N TRP A 17 2.14 -7.83 -4.74
CA TRP A 17 1.38 -7.62 -3.52
C TRP A 17 1.61 -8.80 -2.55
N ASN A 18 2.04 -8.49 -1.33
CA ASN A 18 2.29 -9.42 -0.24
C ASN A 18 3.31 -10.52 -0.62
N ALA A 19 4.28 -10.19 -1.46
CA ALA A 19 5.18 -11.15 -2.08
C ALA A 19 6.64 -11.06 -1.59
N GLY A 20 6.96 -10.11 -0.71
CA GLY A 20 8.28 -9.98 -0.12
C GLY A 20 8.60 -11.08 0.89
N TRP A 21 9.89 -11.25 1.19
CA TRP A 21 10.35 -12.25 2.16
C TRP A 21 10.15 -11.76 3.59
N PRO A 22 9.39 -12.44 4.48
CA PRO A 22 9.12 -11.96 5.84
C PRO A 22 10.36 -11.81 6.74
N GLY A 23 11.48 -12.45 6.39
CA GLY A 23 12.75 -12.36 7.11
C GLY A 23 13.66 -11.20 6.65
N PHE A 24 13.11 -10.19 5.97
CA PHE A 24 13.88 -9.07 5.44
C PHE A 24 14.67 -8.35 6.54
N THR A 25 15.88 -7.88 6.20
CA THR A 25 16.56 -6.84 7.00
C THR A 25 15.64 -5.61 7.05
N PRO A 26 15.48 -4.92 8.19
CA PRO A 26 14.45 -3.89 8.32
C PRO A 26 14.51 -2.90 7.16
N PRO A 27 13.44 -2.76 6.35
CA PRO A 27 13.39 -1.83 5.25
C PRO A 27 13.38 -0.40 5.81
N PRO A 28 13.54 0.62 4.95
CA PRO A 28 13.12 1.96 5.31
C PRO A 28 11.70 1.92 5.88
N ALA A 29 11.43 2.72 6.92
CA ALA A 29 10.14 2.72 7.60
C ALA A 29 8.96 3.07 6.66
N THR A 30 9.26 3.74 5.55
CA THR A 30 8.27 4.18 4.58
C THR A 30 8.62 3.77 3.16
N ASP A 31 7.60 3.67 2.31
CA ASP A 31 7.73 3.61 0.86
C ASP A 31 8.17 4.96 0.27
N GLN A 32 8.32 5.04 -1.05
CA GLN A 32 8.81 6.26 -1.71
C GLN A 32 7.85 7.47 -1.60
N ARG A 33 6.62 7.28 -1.12
CA ARG A 33 5.63 8.34 -0.89
C ARG A 33 5.64 8.82 0.57
N GLY A 34 6.39 8.16 1.45
CA GLY A 34 6.36 8.41 2.89
C GLY A 34 5.24 7.66 3.62
N LEU A 35 4.64 6.64 3.00
CA LEU A 35 3.59 5.80 3.62
C LEU A 35 4.22 4.56 4.27
N PRO A 36 3.61 3.93 5.29
CA PRO A 36 4.16 2.75 5.97
C PRO A 36 4.63 1.67 4.99
N ARG A 37 5.87 1.19 5.17
CA ARG A 37 6.48 0.23 4.22
C ARG A 37 5.99 -1.21 4.39
N VAL A 38 5.36 -1.52 5.51
CA VAL A 38 4.86 -2.86 5.82
C VAL A 38 3.47 -2.70 6.42
N VAL A 39 2.44 -3.12 5.70
CA VAL A 39 1.08 -3.22 6.22
C VAL A 39 0.76 -4.65 6.64
N ASP A 40 1.17 -5.62 5.82
CA ASP A 40 1.07 -7.05 6.11
C ASP A 40 2.42 -7.72 5.77
N ILE A 41 2.55 -8.29 4.57
CA ILE A 41 3.84 -8.74 4.02
C ILE A 41 4.33 -7.66 3.07
N ILE A 42 5.59 -7.25 3.19
CA ILE A 42 6.14 -6.18 2.34
C ILE A 42 5.93 -6.48 0.85
N ASP A 43 5.51 -5.47 0.10
CA ASP A 43 5.37 -5.56 -1.35
C ASP A 43 6.72 -5.44 -2.05
N ILE A 44 6.86 -6.13 -3.17
CA ILE A 44 8.04 -6.01 -4.02
C ILE A 44 8.02 -4.66 -4.75
N GLY A 45 9.11 -3.89 -4.63
CA GLY A 45 9.31 -2.64 -5.36
C GLY A 45 9.48 -1.45 -4.43
N ALA A 46 9.06 -0.27 -4.89
CA ALA A 46 9.24 1.00 -4.17
C ALA A 46 7.94 1.52 -3.51
N TYR A 47 6.83 0.81 -3.73
CA TYR A 47 5.50 1.14 -3.23
C TYR A 47 4.97 0.01 -2.35
N GLU A 48 4.13 0.38 -1.40
CA GLU A 48 3.30 -0.54 -0.62
C GLU A 48 1.82 -0.28 -0.92
N VAL A 49 1.01 -1.32 -1.10
CA VAL A 49 -0.44 -1.20 -1.20
C VAL A 49 -0.98 -0.68 0.12
N GLN A 50 -1.80 0.38 0.03
CA GLN A 50 -2.49 0.95 1.18
C GLN A 50 -3.98 0.67 1.00
N GLU A 51 -4.62 0.10 2.01
CA GLU A 51 -6.07 -0.02 2.00
C GLU A 51 -6.69 1.38 2.10
N ALA A 52 -7.71 1.64 1.28
CA ALA A 52 -8.43 2.90 1.36
C ALA A 52 -9.19 2.95 2.69
N VAL A 53 -8.77 3.85 3.59
CA VAL A 53 -9.56 4.16 4.78
C VAL A 53 -10.83 4.89 4.31
N VAL A 54 -11.96 4.20 4.31
CA VAL A 54 -13.27 4.82 4.09
C VAL A 54 -13.59 5.62 5.36
N LEU A 55 -13.28 6.91 5.34
CA LEU A 55 -13.79 7.81 6.38
C LEU A 55 -15.32 7.90 6.22
N PRO A 56 -16.08 7.87 7.33
CA PRO A 56 -17.51 8.17 7.26
C PRO A 56 -17.67 9.52 6.58
N LYS A 57 -18.47 9.54 5.52
CA LYS A 57 -18.85 10.81 4.91
C LYS A 57 -19.69 11.53 5.96
N PHE A 58 -19.17 12.60 6.55
CA PHE A 58 -19.98 13.49 7.37
C PHE A 58 -21.04 14.11 6.45
N THR A 59 -22.22 13.51 6.41
CA THR A 59 -23.43 14.15 5.89
C THR A 59 -23.96 15.01 7.02
N GLY A 60 -23.54 16.27 7.02
CA GLY A 60 -24.17 17.32 7.81
C GLY A 60 -25.62 17.56 7.39
#